data_AF-A0A5P8E4E1-F1
#
_entry.id   AF-A0A5P8E4E1-F1
#
_cell.length_a   1.000
_cell.length_b   1.000
_cell.length_c   1.000
_cell.angle_alpha   90.00
_cell.angle_beta   90.00
_cell.angle_gamma   90.00
#
_symmetry.space_group_name_H-M   'P 1'
#
loop_
_entity.id
_entity.type
_entity.pdbx_description
1 polymer ?
#
loop_
_entity_poly.entity_id
_entity_poly.type
_entity_poly.pdbx_seq_one_letter_code
_entity_poly.pdbx_strand_id
1 'polypeptide(L)'
;MKRLLLFLAVATFSVSSVFAAAHIYKGNSTYTYDILYTYDGKHLYRGNSTYTYDILCTFDGRRIYKGNSTYTYDILYTYNGKHLYKGNSTYTYDILCTFNGNRIHKGNSTYTYDILFTYDGRHLYKGNSTYTYDILLTTDAPIPMPILMYAM
;
A
#
# COMPACT_ATOMS: atom_id res chain seq x y z
N MET A 1 29.01 -10.34 54.85
CA MET A 1 29.26 -10.93 53.52
C MET A 1 28.30 -10.26 52.54
N LYS A 2 28.83 -9.51 51.57
CA LYS A 2 28.09 -8.53 50.75
C LYS A 2 27.17 -9.21 49.72
N ARG A 3 25.93 -8.72 49.63
CA ARG A 3 24.91 -9.11 48.65
C ARG A 3 25.33 -8.63 47.25
N LEU A 4 25.33 -9.52 46.26
CA LEU A 4 25.56 -9.19 44.86
C LEU A 4 24.22 -9.31 44.11
N LEU A 5 23.61 -8.17 43.77
CA LEU A 5 22.43 -8.10 42.88
C LEU A 5 22.93 -7.94 41.44
N LEU A 6 22.66 -8.92 40.59
CA LEU A 6 22.94 -8.87 39.16
C LEU A 6 21.76 -8.18 38.46
N PHE A 7 21.95 -6.96 37.94
CA PHE A 7 20.97 -6.31 37.08
C PHE A 7 21.21 -6.74 35.62
N LEU A 8 20.27 -7.50 35.05
CA LEU A 8 20.27 -7.83 33.63
C LEU A 8 19.59 -6.67 32.86
N ALA A 9 20.40 -5.81 32.24
CA ALA A 9 19.90 -4.79 31.33
C ALA A 9 19.52 -5.44 30.00
N VAL A 10 18.22 -5.66 29.77
CA VAL A 10 17.72 -6.08 28.46
C VAL A 10 17.65 -4.83 27.57
N ALA A 11 18.68 -4.63 26.75
CA ALA A 11 18.66 -3.60 25.72
C ALA A 11 17.69 -4.03 24.61
N THR A 12 16.49 -3.45 24.59
CA THR A 12 15.58 -3.59 23.44
C THR A 12 16.11 -2.75 22.30
N PHE A 13 16.84 -3.38 21.38
CA PHE A 13 17.27 -2.73 20.13
C PHE A 13 16.05 -2.67 19.19
N SER A 14 15.34 -1.55 19.17
CA SER A 14 14.32 -1.31 18.15
C SER A 14 15.05 -0.97 16.85
N VAL A 15 15.14 -1.93 15.93
CA VAL A 15 15.59 -1.66 14.57
C VAL A 15 14.46 -0.89 13.87
N SER A 16 14.51 0.43 13.89
CA SER A 16 13.74 1.26 12.97
C SER A 16 14.32 1.03 11.58
N SER A 17 13.77 0.06 10.84
CA SER A 17 14.07 -0.09 9.41
C SER A 17 13.60 1.19 8.72
N VAL A 18 14.55 2.05 8.35
CA VAL A 18 14.29 3.15 7.44
C VAL A 18 14.03 2.50 6.09
N PHE A 19 12.77 2.22 5.76
CA PHE A 19 12.41 1.84 4.41
C PHE A 19 12.79 3.00 3.51
N ALA A 20 13.59 2.74 2.48
CA ALA A 20 13.75 3.70 1.40
C ALA A 20 12.37 3.97 0.81
N ALA A 21 12.03 5.25 0.60
CA ALA A 21 10.74 5.60 0.02
C ALA A 21 10.61 4.98 -1.38
N ALA A 22 9.44 4.39 -1.65
CA ALA A 22 9.10 3.78 -2.92
C ALA A 22 8.35 4.78 -3.80
N HIS A 23 8.64 4.82 -5.09
CA HIS A 23 7.98 5.71 -6.04
C HIS A 23 7.02 4.95 -6.94
N ILE A 24 5.89 5.58 -7.26
CA ILE A 24 4.91 5.11 -8.23
C ILE A 24 5.01 6.04 -9.45
N TYR A 25 5.36 5.47 -10.59
CA TYR A 25 5.52 6.15 -11.87
C TYR A 25 4.33 5.89 -12.78
N LYS A 26 4.07 6.83 -13.68
CA LYS A 26 3.07 6.65 -14.74
C LYS A 26 3.56 5.66 -15.80
N GLY A 27 2.72 4.67 -16.12
CA GLY A 27 2.99 3.68 -17.17
C GLY A 27 4.28 2.90 -16.92
N ASN A 28 5.06 2.64 -17.97
CA ASN A 28 6.37 1.99 -17.93
C ASN A 28 7.54 2.94 -17.59
N SER A 29 7.27 4.16 -17.11
CA SER A 29 8.36 5.10 -16.82
C SER A 29 9.10 4.75 -15.52
N THR A 30 10.35 5.21 -15.44
CA THR A 30 11.17 5.21 -14.21
C THR A 30 11.89 6.56 -14.02
N TYR A 31 11.53 7.59 -14.79
CA TYR A 31 12.12 8.90 -14.67
C TYR A 31 11.49 9.71 -13.53
N THR A 32 12.30 10.51 -12.82
CA THR A 32 11.85 11.32 -11.69
C THR A 32 10.67 12.25 -12.03
N TYR A 33 10.62 12.79 -13.25
CA TYR A 33 9.54 13.69 -13.67
C TYR A 33 8.21 12.97 -13.90
N ASP A 34 8.21 11.63 -14.03
CA ASP A 34 7.01 10.81 -14.20
C ASP A 34 6.52 10.19 -12.87
N ILE A 35 7.14 10.54 -11.73
CA ILE A 35 6.67 10.13 -10.41
C ILE A 35 5.30 10.75 -10.16
N LEU A 36 4.30 9.89 -9.98
CA LEU A 36 2.94 10.26 -9.59
C LEU A 36 2.81 10.35 -8.07
N TYR A 37 3.44 9.41 -7.35
CA TYR A 37 3.34 9.32 -5.90
C TYR A 37 4.62 8.77 -5.27
N THR A 38 4.79 9.05 -3.99
CA THR A 38 5.85 8.48 -3.14
C THR A 38 5.22 7.81 -1.94
N TYR A 39 5.70 6.64 -1.55
CA TYR A 39 5.24 5.87 -0.41
C TYR A 39 6.40 5.60 0.54
N ASP A 40 6.34 6.15 1.76
CA ASP A 40 7.42 6.04 2.76
C ASP A 40 7.32 4.78 3.65
N GLY A 41 6.43 3.86 3.31
CA GLY A 41 6.08 2.69 4.14
C GLY A 41 4.89 2.92 5.07
N LYS A 42 4.38 4.15 5.17
CA LYS A 42 3.19 4.49 5.97
C LYS A 42 2.28 5.49 5.26
N HIS A 43 2.82 6.52 4.64
CA HIS A 43 2.09 7.61 4.00
C HIS A 43 2.32 7.59 2.50
N LEU A 44 1.25 7.89 1.74
CA LEU A 44 1.33 8.16 0.32
C LEU A 44 1.30 9.67 0.08
N TYR A 45 2.27 10.18 -0.67
CA TYR A 45 2.43 11.58 -1.02
C TYR A 45 2.16 11.80 -2.50
N ARG A 46 1.80 13.03 -2.88
CA ARG A 46 1.76 13.44 -4.30
C ARG A 46 3.18 13.69 -4.82
N GLY A 47 3.47 13.17 -6.01
CA GLY A 47 4.77 13.33 -6.67
C GLY A 47 5.92 12.78 -5.84
N ASN A 48 7.07 13.43 -5.92
CA ASN A 48 8.27 13.12 -5.13
C ASN A 48 8.31 13.83 -3.76
N SER A 49 7.15 14.15 -3.17
CA SER A 49 7.11 14.85 -1.89
C SER A 49 7.31 13.89 -0.71
N THR A 50 7.84 14.43 0.38
CA THR A 50 7.97 13.76 1.69
C THR A 50 7.42 14.62 2.84
N TYR A 51 6.77 15.75 2.51
CA TYR A 51 6.27 16.68 3.51
C TYR A 51 4.89 16.28 4.03
N THR A 52 4.68 16.42 5.34
CA THR A 52 3.42 16.04 6.02
C THR A 52 2.16 16.66 5.41
N TYR A 53 2.26 17.89 4.89
CA TYR A 53 1.11 18.57 4.27
C TYR A 53 0.72 18.01 2.90
N ASP A 54 1.61 17.26 2.24
CA ASP A 54 1.38 16.62 0.95
C ASP A 54 0.88 15.17 1.07
N ILE A 55 0.69 14.67 2.30
CA ILE A 55 0.15 13.33 2.54
C ILE A 55 -1.28 13.25 2.00
N LEU A 56 -1.49 12.32 1.07
CA LEU A 56 -2.79 11.98 0.53
C LEU A 56 -3.52 10.99 1.44
N CYS A 57 -2.80 9.97 1.93
CA CYS A 57 -3.36 8.98 2.85
C CYS A 57 -2.29 8.32 3.74
N THR A 58 -2.73 7.80 4.88
CA THR A 58 -1.96 6.97 5.81
C THR A 58 -2.44 5.53 5.71
N PHE A 59 -1.53 4.56 5.69
CA PHE A 59 -1.82 3.14 5.75
C PHE A 59 -1.16 2.50 6.98
N ASP A 60 -1.97 1.88 7.84
CA ASP A 60 -1.49 1.20 9.05
C ASP A 60 -1.31 -0.32 8.87
N GLY A 61 -1.37 -0.80 7.63
CA GLY A 61 -1.36 -2.23 7.29
C GLY A 61 -2.77 -2.84 7.17
N ARG A 62 -3.81 -2.20 7.69
CA ARG A 62 -5.20 -2.68 7.66
C ARG A 62 -6.21 -1.64 7.22
N ARG A 63 -5.89 -0.34 7.30
CA ARG A 63 -6.80 0.75 7.00
C ARG A 63 -6.05 1.84 6.26
N ILE A 64 -6.73 2.42 5.28
CA ILE A 64 -6.29 3.63 4.59
C ILE A 64 -7.11 4.78 5.16
N TYR A 65 -6.44 5.76 5.74
CA TYR A 65 -7.03 6.96 6.31
C TYR A 65 -6.79 8.15 5.40
N LYS A 66 -7.67 9.13 5.44
CA LYS A 66 -7.49 10.39 4.72
C LYS A 66 -6.33 11.21 5.33
N GLY A 67 -5.42 11.68 4.48
CA GLY A 67 -4.28 12.50 4.89
C GLY A 67 -3.41 11.80 5.94
N ASN A 68 -2.82 12.58 6.86
CA ASN A 68 -2.00 12.07 7.96
C ASN A 68 -2.81 11.53 9.16
N SER A 69 -4.10 11.23 8.98
CA SER A 69 -4.96 10.81 10.09
C SER A 69 -4.75 9.33 10.47
N THR A 70 -5.15 8.99 11.69
CA THR A 70 -5.30 7.62 12.19
C THR A 70 -6.60 7.41 12.98
N TYR A 71 -7.56 8.34 12.85
CA TYR A 71 -8.84 8.25 13.56
C TYR A 71 -9.86 7.43 12.77
N THR A 72 -10.72 6.71 13.49
CA THR A 72 -11.75 5.83 12.89
C THR A 72 -12.67 6.57 11.89
N TYR A 73 -12.99 7.83 12.16
CA TYR A 73 -13.87 8.62 11.30
C TYR A 73 -13.24 9.02 9.97
N ASP A 74 -11.90 8.95 9.86
CA ASP A 74 -11.14 9.28 8.64
C ASP A 74 -10.79 8.05 7.80
N ILE A 75 -11.27 6.86 8.17
CA ILE A 75 -11.02 5.62 7.42
C ILE A 75 -11.75 5.71 6.07
N LEU A 76 -10.98 5.69 4.99
CA LEU A 76 -11.47 5.63 3.62
C LEU A 76 -11.68 4.19 3.16
N TYR A 77 -10.77 3.29 3.54
CA TYR A 77 -10.81 1.89 3.15
C TYR A 77 -10.30 0.97 4.25
N THR A 78 -10.82 -0.25 4.29
CA THR A 78 -10.33 -1.33 5.17
C THR A 78 -9.79 -2.48 4.33
N TYR A 79 -8.69 -3.06 4.75
CA TYR A 79 -8.01 -4.18 4.12
C TYR A 79 -7.83 -5.31 5.14
N ASN A 80 -8.20 -6.53 4.76
CA ASN A 80 -8.11 -7.71 5.62
C ASN A 80 -7.12 -8.78 5.13
N GLY A 81 -6.21 -8.44 4.21
CA GLY A 81 -5.32 -9.40 3.56
C GLY A 81 -5.87 -9.92 2.22
N LYS A 82 -7.19 -10.05 2.08
CA LYS A 82 -7.84 -10.59 0.88
C LYS A 82 -8.74 -9.60 0.15
N HIS A 83 -9.42 -8.72 0.86
CA HIS A 83 -10.41 -7.80 0.31
C HIS A 83 -10.10 -6.37 0.73
N LEU A 84 -10.34 -5.42 -0.19
CA LEU A 84 -10.42 -3.99 0.11
C LEU A 84 -11.90 -3.60 0.20
N TYR A 85 -12.28 -2.98 1.31
CA TYR A 85 -13.64 -2.54 1.59
C TYR A 85 -13.71 -1.02 1.55
N LYS A 86 -14.88 -0.49 1.18
CA LYS A 86 -15.19 0.93 1.37
C LYS A 86 -15.42 1.24 2.85
N GLY A 87 -14.73 2.27 3.36
CA GLY A 87 -14.83 2.74 4.74
C GLY A 87 -14.31 1.74 5.78
N ASN A 88 -14.72 1.92 7.03
CA ASN A 88 -14.46 1.00 8.13
C ASN A 88 -15.45 -0.18 8.12
N SER A 89 -15.40 -1.00 7.07
CA SER A 89 -16.33 -2.12 6.85
C SER A 89 -15.61 -3.45 6.70
N THR A 90 -16.34 -4.53 6.96
CA THR A 90 -15.95 -5.92 6.67
C THR A 90 -17.07 -6.69 5.96
N TYR A 91 -18.13 -6.01 5.55
CA TYR A 91 -19.29 -6.65 4.93
C TYR A 91 -19.04 -6.91 3.44
N THR A 92 -19.56 -8.03 2.93
CA THR A 92 -19.37 -8.47 1.54
C THR A 92 -19.85 -7.43 0.52
N TYR A 93 -20.93 -6.70 0.82
CA TYR A 93 -21.48 -5.68 -0.10
C TYR A 93 -20.58 -4.44 -0.25
N ASP A 94 -19.69 -4.20 0.71
CA ASP A 94 -18.75 -3.07 0.70
C ASP A 94 -17.41 -3.42 0.05
N ILE A 95 -17.21 -4.67 -0.40
CA ILE A 95 -15.97 -5.08 -1.08
C ILE A 95 -15.85 -4.34 -2.40
N LEU A 96 -14.77 -3.57 -2.54
CA LEU A 96 -14.40 -2.90 -3.78
C LEU A 96 -13.62 -3.84 -4.70
N CYS A 97 -12.65 -4.57 -4.15
CA CYS A 97 -11.86 -5.55 -4.88
C CYS A 97 -11.35 -6.70 -4.00
N THR A 98 -11.00 -7.80 -4.66
CA THR A 98 -10.44 -9.01 -4.07
C THR A 98 -9.05 -9.29 -4.64
N PHE A 99 -8.09 -9.43 -3.73
CA PHE A 99 -6.71 -9.79 -4.02
C PHE A 99 -6.56 -11.31 -4.00
N ASN A 100 -6.05 -11.88 -5.09
CA ASN A 100 -5.77 -13.31 -5.21
C ASN A 100 -4.42 -13.49 -5.92
N GLY A 101 -3.37 -13.71 -5.13
CA GLY A 101 -1.99 -13.72 -5.63
C GLY A 101 -1.63 -12.37 -6.25
N ASN A 102 -1.21 -12.39 -7.51
CA ASN A 102 -0.86 -11.19 -8.29
C ASN A 102 -2.08 -10.52 -8.98
N ARG A 103 -3.30 -11.03 -8.79
CA ARG A 103 -4.51 -10.53 -9.48
C ARG A 103 -5.44 -9.77 -8.55
N ILE A 104 -5.99 -8.68 -9.07
CA ILE A 104 -6.98 -7.83 -8.39
C ILE A 104 -8.31 -7.95 -9.13
N HIS A 105 -9.31 -8.50 -8.47
CA HIS A 105 -10.63 -8.76 -9.05
C HIS A 105 -11.65 -7.72 -8.58
N LYS A 106 -12.67 -7.47 -9.40
CA LYS A 106 -13.79 -6.60 -9.03
C LYS A 106 -14.64 -7.23 -7.92
N GLY A 107 -14.97 -6.43 -6.90
CA GLY A 107 -15.83 -6.86 -5.80
C GLY A 107 -15.31 -8.12 -5.11
N ASN A 108 -16.21 -9.03 -4.75
CA ASN A 108 -15.88 -10.32 -4.11
C ASN A 108 -15.55 -11.45 -5.11
N SER A 109 -15.33 -11.13 -6.39
CA SER A 109 -15.10 -12.16 -7.42
C SER A 109 -13.69 -12.74 -7.35
N THR A 110 -13.54 -13.95 -7.90
CA THR A 110 -12.24 -14.61 -8.14
C THR A 110 -12.16 -15.21 -9.55
N TYR A 111 -13.09 -14.88 -10.43
CA TYR A 111 -13.12 -15.38 -11.81
C TYR A 111 -12.20 -14.57 -12.72
N THR A 112 -11.57 -15.22 -13.69
CA THR A 112 -10.62 -14.59 -14.62
C THR A 112 -11.20 -13.39 -15.37
N TYR A 113 -12.49 -13.43 -15.73
CA TYR A 113 -13.14 -12.34 -16.48
C TYR A 113 -13.39 -11.08 -15.62
N ASP A 114 -13.30 -11.19 -14.29
CA ASP A 114 -13.47 -10.08 -13.35
C ASP A 114 -12.14 -9.47 -12.90
N ILE A 115 -11.01 -9.90 -13.46
CA ILE A 115 -9.69 -9.32 -13.17
C ILE A 115 -9.65 -7.90 -13.70
N LEU A 116 -9.50 -6.93 -12.78
CA LEU A 116 -9.31 -5.52 -13.08
C LEU A 116 -7.85 -5.22 -13.39
N PHE A 117 -6.93 -5.80 -12.61
CA PHE A 117 -5.50 -5.54 -12.71
C PHE A 117 -4.66 -6.76 -12.33
N THR A 118 -3.43 -6.78 -12.82
CA THR A 118 -2.38 -7.74 -12.43
C THR A 118 -1.17 -6.95 -11.92
N TYR A 119 -0.60 -7.32 -10.77
CA TYR A 119 0.60 -6.68 -10.20
C TYR A 119 1.70 -7.71 -10.00
N ASP A 120 2.79 -7.60 -10.73
CA ASP A 120 3.91 -8.55 -10.68
C ASP A 120 4.97 -8.22 -9.61
N GLY A 121 4.73 -7.21 -8.77
CA GLY A 121 5.68 -6.70 -7.79
C GLY A 121 6.49 -5.50 -8.27
N ARG A 122 6.40 -5.14 -9.56
CA ARG A 122 7.01 -3.96 -10.15
C ARG A 122 6.02 -3.14 -10.98
N HIS A 123 5.21 -3.79 -11.78
CA HIS A 123 4.28 -3.18 -12.73
C HIS A 123 2.85 -3.57 -12.42
N LEU A 124 1.95 -2.58 -12.44
CA LEU A 124 0.52 -2.79 -12.39
C LEU A 124 -0.03 -2.71 -13.81
N TYR A 125 -0.58 -3.82 -14.30
CA TYR A 125 -1.16 -3.96 -15.63
C TYR A 125 -2.67 -3.81 -15.59
N LYS A 126 -3.25 -3.31 -16.69
CA LYS A 126 -4.68 -3.39 -16.93
C LYS A 126 -5.11 -4.83 -17.24
N GLY A 127 -6.10 -5.34 -16.52
CA GLY A 127 -6.67 -6.66 -16.70
C GLY A 127 -5.72 -7.81 -16.35
N ASN A 128 -6.00 -8.99 -16.90
CA ASN A 128 -5.14 -10.17 -16.79
C ASN A 128 -4.02 -10.13 -17.86
N SER A 129 -3.13 -9.16 -17.74
CA SER A 129 -2.05 -8.90 -18.70
C SER A 129 -0.69 -8.84 -18.01
N THR A 130 0.37 -9.08 -18.79
CA THR A 130 1.77 -8.87 -18.43
C THR A 130 2.53 -8.13 -19.55
N TYR A 131 1.81 -7.54 -20.51
CA TYR A 131 2.43 -6.87 -21.65
C TYR A 131 2.77 -5.42 -21.31
N THR A 132 3.91 -4.94 -21.79
CA THR A 132 4.42 -3.58 -21.51
C THR A 132 3.44 -2.47 -21.89
N TYR A 133 2.65 -2.65 -22.94
CA TYR A 133 1.67 -1.65 -23.40
C TYR A 133 0.45 -1.52 -22.46
N ASP A 134 0.21 -2.53 -21.60
CA ASP A 134 -0.89 -2.53 -20.63
C ASP A 134 -0.46 -2.01 -19.25
N ILE A 135 0.82 -1.61 -19.08
CA ILE A 135 1.31 -1.06 -17.81
C ILE A 135 0.63 0.27 -17.53
N LEU A 136 -0.08 0.33 -16.40
CA LEU A 136 -0.70 1.55 -15.88
C LEU A 136 0.25 2.28 -14.94
N LEU A 137 0.93 1.55 -14.06
CA LEU A 137 1.87 2.08 -13.07
C LEU A 137 3.13 1.21 -13.01
N THR A 138 4.27 1.85 -12.74
CA THR A 138 5.52 1.18 -12.38
C THR A 138 5.94 1.59 -10.98
N THR A 139 6.54 0.67 -10.25
CA THR A 139 7.07 0.86 -8.90
C THR A 139 8.55 0.50 -8.87
N ASP A 140 9.37 1.25 -8.14
CA ASP A 140 10.80 0.95 -7.96
C ASP A 140 11.09 0.05 -6.75
N ALA A 141 10.09 -0.13 -5.88
CA ALA A 141 10.10 -1.05 -4.76
C ALA A 141 8.69 -1.63 -4.51
N PRO A 142 8.57 -2.74 -3.77
CA PRO A 142 7.26 -3.34 -3.48
C PRO A 142 6.35 -2.37 -2.72
N ILE A 143 5.14 -2.14 -3.26
CA ILE A 143 4.10 -1.31 -2.63
C ILE A 143 2.88 -2.18 -2.30
N PRO A 144 2.25 -2.02 -1.12
CA PRO A 144 1.04 -2.76 -0.78
C PRO A 144 -0.07 -2.54 -1.83
N MET A 145 -0.72 -3.62 -2.29
CA MET A 145 -1.80 -3.50 -3.27
C MET A 145 -2.94 -2.55 -2.86
N PRO A 146 -3.34 -2.42 -1.58
CA PRO A 146 -4.29 -1.39 -1.16
C PRO A 146 -3.85 0.05 -1.50
N ILE A 147 -2.55 0.34 -1.40
CA ILE A 147 -1.99 1.65 -1.77
C ILE A 147 -2.02 1.85 -3.28
N LEU A 148 -1.67 0.81 -4.06
CA LEU A 148 -1.82 0.86 -5.52
C LEU A 148 -3.27 1.12 -5.92
N MET A 149 -4.22 0.50 -5.23
CA MET A 149 -5.65 0.73 -5.48
C MET A 149 -6.12 2.13 -5.11
N TYR A 150 -5.50 2.78 -4.12
CA TYR A 150 -5.75 4.19 -3.83
C TYR A 150 -5.19 5.12 -4.92
N ALA A 151 -4.08 4.73 -5.55
CA ALA A 151 -3.38 5.50 -6.57
C ALA A 151 -3.98 5.38 -7.99
N MET A 152 -5.00 4.53 -8.17
CA MET A 152 -5.73 4.29 -9.43
C MET A 152 -6.97 5.18 -9.54
#